data_AF-A0A970GLE6-F1
#
_entry.id   AF-A0A970GLE6-F1
#
_cell.length_a   1.000
_cell.length_b   1.000
_cell.length_c   1.000
_cell.angle_alpha   90.00
_cell.angle_beta   90.00
_cell.angle_gamma   90.00
#
_symmetry.space_group_name_H-M   'P 1'
#
loop_
_entity.id
_entity.type
_entity.pdbx_description
1 polymer ?
#
loop_
_entity_poly.entity_id
_entity_poly.type
_entity_poly.pdbx_seq_one_letter_code
_entity_poly.pdbx_strand_id
1 'polypeptide(L)'
;MTSRERVLCALKNSEPDRVPYFEHDIDEVIVAQLLGRPVPDKLQLASSVSRSVEDEKAVSRILKRDNIAYLFPTPIFADKGQGLDGRLFYGEGHLRTEADLDKMSLPDP
;
A
#
# COMPACT_ATOMS: atom_id res chain seq x y z
N MET A 1 -12.59 -18.32 -14.00
CA MET A 1 -13.13 -17.46 -12.93
C MET A 1 -12.75 -16.01 -13.19
N THR A 2 -13.60 -15.05 -12.84
CA THR A 2 -13.22 -13.62 -12.77
C THR A 2 -12.20 -13.41 -11.63
N SER A 3 -11.49 -12.28 -11.63
CA SER A 3 -10.55 -11.94 -10.55
C SER A 3 -11.22 -11.92 -9.17
N ARG A 4 -12.41 -11.32 -9.07
CA ARG A 4 -13.20 -11.32 -7.83
C ARG A 4 -13.61 -12.73 -7.41
N GLU A 5 -14.12 -13.54 -8.33
CA GLU A 5 -14.49 -14.93 -8.04
C GLU A 5 -13.30 -15.75 -7.52
N ARG A 6 -12.13 -15.56 -8.14
CA ARG A 6 -10.89 -16.26 -7.76
C ARG A 6 -10.47 -15.93 -6.33
N VAL A 7 -10.44 -14.64 -5.97
CA VAL A 7 -10.12 -14.20 -4.60
C VAL A 7 -11.12 -14.76 -3.60
N LEU A 8 -12.42 -14.66 -3.89
CA LEU A 8 -13.46 -15.17 -2.99
C LEU A 8 -13.44 -16.71 -2.88
N CYS A 9 -13.04 -17.42 -3.93
CA CYS A 9 -12.86 -18.88 -3.90
C CYS A 9 -11.73 -19.25 -2.94
N ALA A 10 -10.57 -18.61 -3.07
CA ALA A 10 -9.42 -18.84 -2.20
C ALA A 10 -9.72 -18.50 -0.73
N LEU A 11 -10.40 -17.38 -0.46
CA LEU A 11 -10.79 -16.99 0.91
C LEU A 11 -11.80 -17.96 1.56
N LYS A 12 -12.52 -18.73 0.75
CA LYS A 12 -13.42 -19.80 1.22
C LYS A 12 -12.73 -21.15 1.37
N ASN A 13 -11.39 -21.19 1.30
CA ASN A 13 -10.59 -22.41 1.33
C ASN A 13 -10.98 -23.43 0.24
N SER A 14 -11.44 -22.94 -0.91
CA SER A 14 -11.74 -23.75 -2.10
C SER A 14 -10.63 -23.61 -3.15
N GLU A 15 -10.54 -24.55 -4.10
CA GLU A 15 -9.52 -24.52 -5.16
C GLU A 15 -9.88 -23.53 -6.29
N PRO A 16 -9.12 -22.44 -6.48
CA PRO A 16 -9.33 -21.51 -7.59
C PRO A 16 -8.72 -22.04 -8.89
N ASP A 17 -9.11 -21.45 -10.03
CA ASP A 17 -8.53 -21.78 -11.35
C ASP A 17 -7.03 -21.44 -11.50
N ARG A 18 -6.50 -20.58 -10.62
CA ARG A 18 -5.08 -20.35 -10.33
C ARG A 18 -4.94 -19.63 -8.99
N VAL A 19 -3.75 -19.59 -8.41
CA VAL A 19 -3.46 -18.80 -7.20
C VAL A 19 -3.78 -17.32 -7.47
N PRO A 20 -4.69 -16.67 -6.71
CA PRO A 20 -4.93 -15.24 -6.84
C PRO A 20 -3.71 -14.46 -6.34
N TYR A 21 -3.41 -13.35 -7.01
CA TYR A 21 -2.26 -12.51 -6.68
C TYR A 21 -2.64 -11.03 -6.64
N PHE A 22 -2.11 -10.30 -5.67
CA PHE A 22 -2.01 -8.85 -5.73
C PHE A 22 -0.81 -8.37 -4.91
N GLU A 23 -0.18 -7.29 -5.36
CA GLU A 23 0.80 -6.56 -4.57
C GLU A 23 0.06 -5.54 -3.69
N HIS A 24 0.40 -5.50 -2.40
CA HIS A 24 -0.27 -4.63 -1.43
C HIS A 24 0.10 -3.18 -1.64
N ASP A 25 1.39 -2.92 -1.87
CA ASP A 25 1.93 -1.57 -1.96
C ASP A 25 2.95 -1.47 -3.11
N ILE A 26 2.87 -0.37 -3.86
CA ILE A 26 3.71 -0.14 -5.03
C ILE A 26 4.17 1.31 -4.98
N ASP A 27 5.50 1.50 -4.98
CA ASP A 27 6.18 2.80 -4.99
C ASP A 27 5.57 3.75 -6.05
N GLU A 28 5.32 5.01 -5.66
CA GLU A 28 4.63 5.98 -6.51
C GLU A 28 5.38 6.26 -7.83
N VAL A 29 6.72 6.17 -7.82
CA VAL A 29 7.53 6.32 -9.03
C VAL A 29 7.24 5.19 -10.01
N ILE A 30 7.19 3.94 -9.51
CA ILE A 30 6.86 2.76 -10.32
C ILE A 30 5.44 2.88 -10.86
N VAL A 31 4.48 3.29 -10.02
CA VAL A 31 3.09 3.49 -10.47
C VAL A 31 3.00 4.56 -11.57
N ALA A 32 3.66 5.70 -11.39
CA ALA A 32 3.67 6.77 -12.40
C ALA A 32 4.24 6.25 -13.73
N GLN A 33 5.34 5.50 -13.70
CA GLN A 33 5.94 4.88 -14.87
C GLN A 33 5.01 3.86 -15.54
N LEU A 34 4.39 2.95 -14.77
CA LEU A 34 3.44 1.96 -15.29
C LEU A 34 2.24 2.64 -15.97
N LEU A 35 1.78 3.77 -15.45
CA LEU A 35 0.66 4.53 -15.99
C LEU A 35 1.06 5.54 -17.08
N GLY A 36 2.36 5.66 -17.40
CA GLY A 36 2.88 6.62 -18.37
C GLY A 36 2.66 8.09 -17.97
N ARG A 37 2.72 8.38 -16.66
CA ARG A 37 2.48 9.70 -16.07
C ARG A 37 3.78 10.29 -15.50
N PRO A 38 3.84 11.63 -15.35
CA PRO A 38 4.93 12.28 -14.62
C PRO A 38 5.01 11.77 -13.18
N VAL A 39 6.23 11.65 -12.66
CA VAL A 39 6.48 11.34 -11.25
C VAL A 39 6.05 12.55 -10.40
N PRO A 40 5.34 12.35 -9.28
CA PRO A 40 4.98 13.45 -8.38
C PRO A 40 6.22 14.17 -7.82
N ASP A 41 6.17 15.50 -7.75
CA ASP A 41 7.27 16.31 -7.17
C ASP A 41 7.49 16.03 -5.68
N LYS A 42 6.45 15.58 -4.98
CA LYS A 42 6.50 15.17 -3.58
C LYS A 42 6.10 13.72 -3.47
N LEU A 43 7.09 12.86 -3.26
CA LEU A 43 6.86 11.47 -2.96
C LEU A 43 6.31 11.33 -1.55
N GLN A 44 5.35 10.43 -1.40
CA GLN A 44 4.87 10.00 -0.12
C GLN A 44 5.42 8.61 0.20
N LEU A 45 5.32 8.22 1.46
CA LEU A 45 5.72 6.89 1.87
C LEU A 45 4.74 5.90 1.27
N ALA A 46 5.23 4.84 0.62
CA ALA A 46 4.37 3.91 -0.12
C ALA A 46 3.22 3.38 0.79
N SER A 47 3.54 3.06 2.04
CA SER A 47 2.59 2.66 3.08
C SER A 47 1.81 3.82 3.72
N SER A 48 1.58 4.92 2.99
CA SER A 48 0.80 6.06 3.49
C SER A 48 -0.15 6.66 2.45
N VAL A 49 -0.15 6.15 1.21
CA VAL A 49 -0.99 6.68 0.14
C VAL A 49 -2.01 5.67 -0.32
N SER A 50 -3.28 6.05 -0.21
CA SER A 50 -4.34 5.40 -0.95
C SER A 50 -4.49 6.05 -2.31
N ARG A 51 -4.20 5.29 -3.36
CA ARG A 51 -4.44 5.69 -4.74
C ARG A 51 -5.93 5.77 -5.03
N SER A 52 -6.31 6.53 -6.06
CA SER A 52 -7.69 6.57 -6.52
C SER A 52 -8.13 5.17 -6.99
N VAL A 53 -9.43 4.88 -6.88
CA VAL A 53 -10.00 3.60 -7.34
C VAL A 53 -9.68 3.35 -8.82
N GLU A 54 -9.66 4.39 -9.65
CA GLU A 54 -9.37 4.27 -11.07
C GLU A 54 -7.90 3.96 -11.35
N ASP A 55 -6.98 4.55 -10.59
CA ASP A 55 -5.56 4.22 -10.70
C ASP A 55 -5.26 2.81 -10.19
N GLU A 56 -5.89 2.38 -9.09
CA GLU A 56 -5.77 0.99 -8.62
C GLU A 56 -6.27 -0.02 -9.65
N LYS A 57 -7.41 0.25 -10.29
CA LYS A 57 -7.90 -0.59 -11.39
C LYS A 57 -6.93 -0.58 -12.57
N ALA A 58 -6.38 0.57 -12.94
CA ALA A 58 -5.44 0.69 -14.05
C ALA A 58 -4.16 -0.11 -13.81
N VAL A 59 -3.52 0.06 -12.64
CA VAL A 59 -2.33 -0.70 -12.23
C VAL A 59 -2.65 -2.20 -12.14
N SER A 60 -3.83 -2.57 -11.62
CA SER A 60 -4.25 -3.98 -11.54
C SER A 60 -4.37 -4.65 -12.90
N ARG A 61 -4.85 -3.93 -13.92
CA ARG A 61 -4.91 -4.45 -15.30
C ARG A 61 -3.53 -4.67 -15.92
N ILE A 62 -2.56 -3.82 -15.59
CA ILE A 62 -1.17 -3.91 -16.07
C ILE A 62 -0.47 -5.09 -15.40
N LEU A 63 -0.49 -5.13 -14.06
CA LEU A 63 0.19 -6.13 -13.24
C LEU A 63 -0.58 -7.46 -13.08
N LYS A 64 -1.75 -7.57 -13.71
CA LYS A 64 -2.65 -8.74 -13.63
C LYS A 64 -3.03 -9.11 -12.19
N ARG A 65 -3.23 -8.09 -11.34
CA ARG A 65 -3.69 -8.28 -9.95
C ARG A 65 -5.16 -8.70 -9.96
N ASP A 66 -5.48 -9.63 -9.06
CA ASP A 66 -6.83 -10.15 -8.88
C ASP A 66 -7.66 -9.34 -7.87
N ASN A 67 -7.03 -8.39 -7.18
CA ASN A 67 -7.68 -7.44 -6.28
C ASN A 67 -7.04 -6.05 -6.40
N ILE A 68 -7.81 -5.01 -6.06
CA ILE A 68 -7.25 -3.68 -5.80
C ILE A 68 -6.72 -3.61 -4.37
N ALA A 69 -5.70 -2.79 -4.15
CA ALA A 69 -5.25 -2.47 -2.80
C ALA A 69 -5.90 -1.16 -2.34
N TYR A 70 -6.21 -1.08 -1.05
CA TYR A 70 -6.57 0.17 -0.38
C TYR A 70 -5.92 0.16 1.00
N LEU A 71 -5.36 1.30 1.39
CA LEU A 71 -4.65 1.42 2.65
C LEU A 71 -5.43 2.31 3.62
N PHE A 72 -5.65 1.77 4.81
CA PHE A 72 -6.03 2.53 6.00
C PHE A 72 -4.80 2.58 6.93
N PRO A 73 -3.85 3.49 6.70
CA PRO A 73 -2.64 3.53 7.50
C PRO A 73 -2.98 3.93 8.93
N THR A 74 -2.51 3.15 9.90
CA THR A 74 -2.53 3.57 11.31
C THR A 74 -1.52 4.70 11.52
N PRO A 75 -1.66 5.53 12.57
CA PRO A 75 -0.59 6.42 12.98
C PRO A 75 0.71 5.65 13.20
N ILE A 76 1.80 6.15 12.61
CA ILE A 76 3.14 5.55 12.74
C ILE A 76 4.02 6.52 13.52
N PHE A 77 4.49 6.04 14.68
CA PHE A 77 5.28 6.80 15.65
C PHE A 77 6.77 6.64 15.35
N ALA A 78 7.16 7.17 14.19
CA ALA A 78 8.55 7.21 13.76
C ALA A 78 8.80 8.46 12.91
N ASP A 79 10.05 8.89 12.88
CA ASP A 79 10.47 9.94 11.96
C ASP A 79 10.29 9.50 10.51
N LYS A 80 10.04 10.47 9.63
CA LYS A 80 10.06 10.26 8.19
C LYS A 80 11.28 10.97 7.62
N GLY A 81 12.19 10.20 7.03
CA GLY A 81 13.39 10.70 6.38
C GLY A 81 13.32 10.54 4.86
N GLN A 82 13.98 11.44 4.13
CA GLN A 82 14.25 11.23 2.71
C GLN A 82 15.49 10.36 2.54
N GLY A 83 15.35 9.27 1.80
CA GLY A 83 16.44 8.44 1.32
C GLY A 83 16.90 8.87 -0.08
N LEU A 84 17.50 7.92 -0.80
CA LEU A 84 17.95 8.14 -2.18
C LEU A 84 16.78 8.55 -3.09
N ASP A 85 17.05 9.47 -4.01
CA ASP A 85 16.10 9.94 -5.03
C ASP A 85 14.80 10.56 -4.48
N GLY A 86 14.83 11.05 -3.24
CA GLY A 86 13.69 11.70 -2.58
C GLY A 86 12.63 10.75 -2.05
N ARG A 87 12.84 9.42 -2.14
CA ARG A 87 11.94 8.42 -1.55
C ARG A 87 11.89 8.56 -0.04
N LEU A 88 10.70 8.41 0.54
CA LEU A 88 10.53 8.49 2.00
C LEU A 88 10.68 7.12 2.67
N PHE A 89 11.34 7.10 3.83
CA PHE A 89 11.51 5.93 4.68
C PHE A 89 11.18 6.28 6.13
N TYR A 90 10.79 5.26 6.90
CA TYR A 90 10.71 5.38 8.36
C TYR A 90 12.12 5.37 8.94
N GLY A 91 12.38 6.36 9.80
CA GLY A 91 13.64 6.53 10.51
C GLY A 91 13.53 6.06 11.96
N GLU A 92 13.93 6.93 12.88
CA GLU A 92 13.96 6.64 14.31
C GLU A 92 12.54 6.42 14.87
N GLY A 93 12.34 5.28 15.55
CA GLY A 93 11.09 4.98 16.24
C GLY A 93 10.97 5.75 17.56
N HIS A 94 9.78 6.27 17.83
CA HIS A 94 9.49 7.13 19.00
C HIS A 94 9.06 6.37 20.26
N LEU A 95 8.78 5.06 20.14
CA LEU A 95 8.35 4.17 21.22
C LEU A 95 9.48 3.18 21.54
N ARG A 96 10.02 3.22 22.76
CA ARG A 96 11.15 2.39 23.20
C ARG A 96 10.89 1.61 24.47
N THR A 97 9.99 2.13 25.29
CA THR A 97 9.63 1.59 26.59
C THR A 97 8.11 1.53 26.72
N GLU A 98 7.62 0.77 27.69
CA GLU A 98 6.19 0.68 27.99
C GLU A 98 5.57 2.04 28.33
N ALA A 99 6.33 2.93 29.00
CA ALA A 99 5.88 4.28 29.32
C ALA A 99 5.64 5.16 28.06
N ASP A 100 6.20 4.78 26.91
CA ASP A 100 5.96 5.53 25.66
C ASP A 100 4.59 5.22 25.04
N LEU A 101 3.88 4.18 25.49
CA LEU A 101 2.56 3.83 24.97
C LEU A 101 1.54 4.96 25.14
N ASP A 102 1.71 5.81 26.15
CA ASP A 102 0.87 7.00 26.36
C ASP A 102 1.00 8.05 25.22
N LYS A 103 2.05 7.95 24.40
CA LYS A 103 2.21 8.78 23.19
C LYS A 103 1.33 8.31 22.04
N MET A 104 0.74 7.11 22.12
CA MET A 104 -0.09 6.55 21.07
C MET A 104 -1.48 7.20 21.06
N SER A 105 -1.63 8.27 20.27
CA SER A 105 -2.95 8.82 19.95
C SER A 105 -3.52 8.11 18.72
N LEU A 106 -4.43 7.16 18.93
CA LEU A 106 -5.12 6.45 17.86
C LEU A 106 -6.46 7.14 17.53
N PRO A 107 -6.87 7.22 16.25
CA PRO A 107 -8.18 7.74 15.89
C PRO A 107 -9.29 6.80 16.38
N ASP A 108 -10.48 7.37 16.66
CA ASP A 108 -11.71 6.60 16.89
C ASP A 108 -12.06 5.83 15.60
N PRO A 109 -12.27 4.50 15.66
CA PRO A 109 -12.52 3.64 14.49
C PRO A 109 -13.73 4.02 13.63
#